data_AF-A0A1X1TRM7-F1
#
_entry.id   AF-A0A1X1TRM7-F1
#
_cell.length_a   1.000
_cell.length_b   1.000
_cell.length_c   1.000
_cell.angle_alpha   90.00
_cell.angle_beta   90.00
_cell.angle_gamma   90.00
#
_symmetry.space_group_name_H-M   'P 1'
#
loop_
_entity.id
_entity.type
_entity.pdbx_description
1 polymer ?
#
loop_
_entity_poly.entity_id
_entity_poly.type
_entity_poly.pdbx_seq_one_letter_code
_entity_poly.pdbx_strand_id
1 'polypeptide(L)'
;MGGTGMPQPSDRYLDAVDTLYLQPHGFGGELVSLWTPENVSSTSQAVGGQILYNAVMGQINGGEVDADNPVVVFGYSQSASISVALMERLAEEGVSNDLVRFVLIGAPGTSGVPTDLYSTDVYNYEYDPVSFRPTYFNPLADLNSALGFIYGHSVLLSATPEQVASAIELPTSDPDSLASIYMITSDLLPVLAPLQLIPFIGQPLYELWEPVTRILVNLGYGNIEHGWPPGDVDAAAGSGLFPNVDLGELVTALGNGVQQGISNAIATLLDPDNYQIIPLIEHPSLAGLIQEGYIVGAIDTPTPTLSEALTGLVEFFQGFTDTTEYPMPD
;
A
#
# COMPACT_ATOMS: atom_id res chain seq x y z
N MET A 1 1.28 4.18 14.16
CA MET A 1 1.14 2.76 14.61
C MET A 1 1.60 1.85 13.48
N GLY A 2 1.91 0.59 13.77
CA GLY A 2 2.31 -0.38 12.75
C GLY A 2 1.13 -1.04 12.03
N GLY A 3 1.39 -1.87 11.02
CA GLY A 3 0.39 -2.76 10.43
C GLY A 3 0.33 -4.12 11.13
N THR A 4 -0.52 -5.02 10.64
CA THR A 4 -0.63 -6.39 11.18
C THR A 4 0.74 -7.07 11.27
N GLY A 5 1.05 -7.67 12.41
CA GLY A 5 2.35 -8.27 12.70
C GLY A 5 3.42 -7.29 13.19
N MET A 6 3.13 -5.99 13.27
CA MET A 6 4.07 -4.93 13.66
C MET A 6 3.58 -4.14 14.90
N PRO A 7 3.40 -4.79 16.06
CA PRO A 7 2.79 -4.15 17.23
C PRO A 7 3.61 -2.99 17.82
N GLN A 8 4.94 -3.03 17.67
CA GLN A 8 5.84 -1.96 18.09
C GLN A 8 6.69 -1.51 16.89
N PRO A 9 6.33 -0.40 16.22
CA PRO A 9 7.19 0.19 15.20
C PRO A 9 8.58 0.53 15.74
N SER A 10 9.62 0.17 14.97
CA SER A 10 11.04 0.42 15.27
C SER A 10 11.48 1.81 14.81
N ASP A 11 12.66 2.27 15.22
CA ASP A 11 13.22 3.55 14.75
C ASP A 11 13.37 3.59 13.22
N ARG A 12 13.77 2.48 12.58
CA ARG A 12 13.87 2.39 11.11
C ARG A 12 12.52 2.55 10.42
N TYR A 13 11.48 1.99 11.02
CA TYR A 13 10.11 2.16 10.55
C TYR A 13 9.70 3.63 10.67
N LEU A 14 9.96 4.26 11.81
CA LEU A 14 9.64 5.67 12.03
C LEU A 14 10.37 6.57 11.04
N ASP A 15 11.65 6.33 10.79
CA ASP A 15 12.46 7.09 9.81
C ASP A 15 11.88 6.98 8.40
N ALA A 16 11.45 5.78 7.99
CA ALA A 16 10.83 5.56 6.68
C ALA A 16 9.47 6.29 6.57
N VAL A 17 8.63 6.18 7.60
CA VAL A 17 7.34 6.90 7.66
C VAL A 17 7.54 8.40 7.59
N ASP A 18 8.47 8.94 8.39
CA ASP A 18 8.74 10.38 8.44
C ASP A 18 9.19 10.90 7.08
N THR A 19 10.18 10.22 6.49
CA THR A 19 10.78 10.62 5.21
C THR A 19 9.78 10.54 4.05
N LEU A 20 9.00 9.47 3.98
CA LEU A 20 8.13 9.21 2.83
C LEU A 20 6.78 9.93 2.94
N TYR A 21 6.18 9.96 4.14
CA TYR A 21 4.76 10.28 4.27
C TYR A 21 4.45 11.43 5.22
N LEU A 22 5.37 11.87 6.08
CA LEU A 22 5.09 12.97 7.02
C LEU A 22 5.79 14.28 6.63
N GLN A 23 7.12 14.26 6.43
CA GLN A 23 7.88 15.46 6.05
C GLN A 23 7.40 16.12 4.76
N PRO A 24 7.03 15.38 3.68
CA PRO A 24 6.50 16.00 2.46
C PRO A 24 5.23 16.83 2.69
N HIS A 25 4.48 16.52 3.76
CA HIS A 25 3.27 17.23 4.20
C HIS A 25 3.53 18.26 5.31
N GLY A 26 4.80 18.59 5.54
CA GLY A 26 5.21 19.64 6.48
C GLY A 26 5.20 19.22 7.94
N PHE A 27 5.15 17.91 8.24
CA PHE A 27 5.36 17.45 9.61
C PHE A 27 6.77 17.80 10.08
N GLY A 28 6.87 18.48 11.22
CA GLY A 28 8.13 18.83 11.89
C GLY A 28 8.11 18.56 13.38
N GLY A 29 7.14 17.77 13.85
CA GLY A 29 6.96 17.42 15.26
C GLY A 29 7.86 16.25 15.70
N GLU A 30 7.74 15.88 16.98
CA GLU A 30 8.38 14.67 17.50
C GLU A 30 7.55 13.43 17.09
N LEU A 31 8.18 12.52 16.35
CA LEU A 31 7.54 11.26 15.95
C LEU A 31 7.65 10.24 17.09
N VAL A 32 6.51 9.71 17.53
CA VAL A 32 6.42 8.75 18.64
C VAL A 32 5.84 7.43 18.16
N SER A 33 6.53 6.33 18.43
CA SER A 33 6.01 4.98 18.20
C SER A 33 4.94 4.65 19.23
N LEU A 34 3.74 4.31 18.77
CA LEU A 34 2.63 3.87 19.61
C LEU A 34 2.44 2.35 19.47
N TRP A 35 2.54 1.65 20.60
CA TRP A 35 2.24 0.22 20.67
C TRP A 35 0.75 -0.03 20.50
N THR A 36 0.40 -0.98 19.64
CA THR A 36 -0.95 -1.51 19.49
C THR A 36 -0.88 -3.03 19.28
N PRO A 37 -1.94 -3.79 19.61
CA PRO A 37 -1.88 -5.26 19.56
C PRO A 37 -1.82 -5.88 18.16
N GLU A 38 -1.78 -5.08 17.08
CA GLU A 38 -1.64 -5.37 15.64
C GLU A 38 -1.57 -6.87 15.23
N ASN A 39 -2.60 -7.63 15.55
CA ASN A 39 -2.69 -9.06 15.24
C ASN A 39 -4.08 -9.40 14.70
N VAL A 40 -4.35 -10.67 14.43
CA VAL A 40 -5.61 -11.10 13.77
C VAL A 40 -6.68 -11.56 14.78
N SER A 41 -6.50 -11.28 16.07
CA SER A 41 -7.51 -11.56 17.09
C SER A 41 -8.74 -10.66 16.95
N SER A 42 -9.89 -11.13 17.46
CA SER A 42 -11.14 -10.35 17.45
C SER A 42 -11.07 -9.07 18.27
N THR A 43 -10.12 -8.98 19.20
CA THR A 43 -9.95 -7.85 20.14
C THR A 43 -8.96 -6.79 19.66
N SER A 44 -8.12 -7.10 18.65
CA SER A 44 -6.96 -6.28 18.28
C SER A 44 -7.34 -4.83 18.01
N GLN A 45 -8.25 -4.61 17.05
CA GLN A 45 -8.62 -3.25 16.62
C GLN A 45 -9.33 -2.46 17.73
N ALA A 46 -10.16 -3.10 18.56
CA ALA A 46 -10.87 -2.42 19.63
C ALA A 46 -9.91 -1.95 20.74
N VAL A 47 -8.97 -2.80 21.13
CA VAL A 47 -7.94 -2.45 22.12
C VAL A 47 -6.99 -1.39 21.54
N GLY A 48 -6.53 -1.56 20.30
CA GLY A 48 -5.70 -0.58 19.61
C GLY A 48 -6.39 0.79 19.47
N GLY A 49 -7.69 0.80 19.16
CA GLY A 49 -8.49 2.02 19.08
C GLY A 49 -8.59 2.76 20.41
N GLN A 50 -8.75 2.06 21.53
CA GLN A 50 -8.75 2.72 22.83
C GLN A 50 -7.37 3.26 23.21
N ILE A 51 -6.28 2.54 22.88
CA ILE A 51 -4.91 3.03 23.12
C ILE A 51 -4.66 4.31 22.31
N LEU A 52 -5.00 4.29 21.02
CA LEU A 52 -4.87 5.45 20.14
C LEU A 52 -5.71 6.63 20.62
N TYR A 53 -6.98 6.41 20.95
CA TYR A 53 -7.85 7.44 21.49
C TYR A 53 -7.26 8.10 22.74
N ASN A 54 -6.78 7.30 23.70
CA ASN A 54 -6.17 7.80 24.92
C ASN A 54 -4.91 8.64 24.63
N ALA A 55 -4.08 8.22 23.66
CA ALA A 55 -2.89 8.96 23.27
C ALA A 55 -3.23 10.31 22.64
N VAL A 56 -4.16 10.34 21.68
CA VAL A 56 -4.58 11.58 20.98
C VAL A 56 -5.27 12.54 21.94
N MET A 57 -6.23 12.06 22.75
CA MET A 57 -6.90 12.90 23.74
C MET A 57 -5.95 13.36 24.84
N GLY A 58 -4.93 12.57 25.17
CA GLY A 58 -3.85 12.99 26.07
C GLY A 58 -3.10 14.21 25.56
N GLN A 59 -2.74 14.21 24.27
CA GLN A 59 -2.08 15.36 23.62
C GLN A 59 -3.01 16.59 23.56
N ILE A 60 -4.26 16.40 23.11
CA ILE A 60 -5.24 17.50 23.02
C ILE A 60 -5.47 18.15 24.39
N ASN A 61 -5.68 17.33 25.43
CA ASN A 61 -5.90 17.82 26.79
C ASN A 61 -4.65 18.42 27.44
N GLY A 62 -3.46 18.18 26.87
CA GLY A 62 -2.20 18.80 27.29
C GLY A 62 -2.14 20.31 27.01
N GLY A 63 -2.96 20.80 26.07
CA GLY A 63 -3.13 22.22 25.78
C GLY A 63 -2.11 22.84 24.82
N GLU A 64 -1.22 22.03 24.23
CA GLU A 64 -0.25 22.46 23.21
C GLU A 64 -0.74 22.21 21.77
N VAL A 65 -1.87 21.52 21.61
CA VAL A 65 -2.49 21.20 20.32
C VAL A 65 -3.44 22.30 19.89
N ASP A 66 -3.24 22.84 18.68
CA ASP A 66 -4.11 23.81 18.04
C ASP A 66 -4.10 23.63 16.50
N ALA A 67 -4.75 24.53 15.77
CA ALA A 67 -4.84 24.48 14.31
C ALA A 67 -3.47 24.61 13.61
N ASP A 68 -2.50 25.26 14.24
CA ASP A 68 -1.15 25.44 13.72
C ASP A 68 -0.23 24.27 14.11
N ASN A 69 -0.56 23.57 15.21
CA ASN A 69 0.20 22.43 15.76
C ASN A 69 -0.74 21.24 16.06
N PRO A 70 -1.35 20.62 15.03
CA PRO A 70 -2.26 19.50 15.22
C PRO A 70 -1.52 18.21 15.60
N VAL A 71 -2.25 17.27 16.21
CA VAL A 71 -1.76 15.89 16.35
C VAL A 71 -1.83 15.20 14.98
N VAL A 72 -0.73 14.62 14.53
CA VAL A 72 -0.71 13.82 13.29
C VAL A 72 -0.76 12.33 13.66
N VAL A 73 -1.77 11.63 13.15
CA VAL A 73 -1.98 10.19 13.37
C VAL A 73 -1.60 9.44 12.10
N PHE A 74 -0.55 8.62 12.20
CA PHE A 74 -0.14 7.71 11.13
C PHE A 74 -0.68 6.29 11.33
N GLY A 75 -1.30 5.72 10.29
CA GLY A 75 -1.80 4.34 10.26
C GLY A 75 -1.38 3.58 9.02
N TYR A 76 -1.02 2.30 9.18
CA TYR A 76 -0.69 1.37 8.09
C TYR A 76 -1.57 0.13 8.18
N SER A 77 -2.25 -0.24 7.09
CA SER A 77 -3.00 -1.51 7.01
C SER A 77 -4.05 -1.59 8.13
N GLN A 78 -3.95 -2.54 9.07
CA GLN A 78 -4.86 -2.64 10.21
C GLN A 78 -4.99 -1.34 11.02
N SER A 79 -3.89 -0.64 11.29
CA SER A 79 -3.97 0.61 12.06
C SER A 79 -4.53 1.79 11.29
N ALA A 80 -4.62 1.70 9.95
CA ALA A 80 -5.41 2.65 9.17
C ALA A 80 -6.91 2.49 9.44
N SER A 81 -7.41 1.25 9.57
CA SER A 81 -8.80 1.01 10.02
C SER A 81 -9.04 1.50 11.46
N ILE A 82 -8.07 1.30 12.36
CA ILE A 82 -8.13 1.85 13.73
C ILE A 82 -8.21 3.39 13.69
N SER A 83 -7.45 4.02 12.80
CA SER A 83 -7.43 5.48 12.61
C SER A 83 -8.77 6.00 12.07
N VAL A 84 -9.39 5.28 11.12
CA VAL A 84 -10.74 5.61 10.62
C VAL A 84 -11.77 5.54 11.74
N ALA A 85 -11.76 4.50 12.57
CA ALA A 85 -12.66 4.40 13.73
C ALA A 85 -12.42 5.53 14.75
N LEU A 86 -11.17 5.99 14.89
CA LEU A 86 -10.86 7.17 15.71
C LEU A 86 -11.49 8.44 15.12
N MET A 87 -11.41 8.67 13.80
CA MET A 87 -12.02 9.83 13.15
C MET A 87 -13.52 9.93 13.49
N GLU A 88 -14.26 8.84 13.31
CA GLU A 88 -15.69 8.78 13.62
C GLU A 88 -15.96 9.15 15.09
N ARG A 89 -15.22 8.53 16.01
CA ARG A 89 -15.36 8.78 17.45
C ARG A 89 -15.05 10.24 17.83
N LEU A 90 -13.96 10.81 17.32
CA LEU A 90 -13.58 12.19 17.61
C LEU A 90 -14.63 13.18 17.09
N ALA A 91 -15.18 12.93 15.89
CA ALA A 91 -16.24 13.73 15.30
C ALA A 91 -17.54 13.65 16.12
N GLU A 92 -17.93 12.46 16.57
CA GLU A 92 -19.09 12.25 17.46
C GLU A 92 -18.94 12.98 18.80
N GLU A 93 -17.72 13.03 19.35
CA GLU A 93 -17.40 13.76 20.58
C GLU A 93 -17.24 15.28 20.36
N GLY A 94 -17.33 15.75 19.12
CA GLY A 94 -17.25 17.17 18.76
C GLY A 94 -15.84 17.75 18.80
N VAL A 95 -14.81 16.91 18.66
CA VAL A 95 -13.41 17.35 18.55
C VAL A 95 -13.22 18.03 17.20
N SER A 96 -12.76 19.28 17.22
CA SER A 96 -12.51 20.06 16.00
C SER A 96 -11.53 19.34 15.06
N ASN A 97 -11.84 19.39 13.77
CA ASN A 97 -11.00 18.82 12.72
C ASN A 97 -9.68 19.58 12.48
N ASP A 98 -9.52 20.76 13.08
CA ASP A 98 -8.27 21.51 13.07
C ASP A 98 -7.22 20.91 14.01
N LEU A 99 -7.63 20.09 14.99
CA LEU A 99 -6.73 19.58 16.04
C LEU A 99 -6.03 18.28 15.67
N VAL A 100 -6.52 17.54 14.67
CA VAL A 100 -6.01 16.23 14.30
C VAL A 100 -5.94 16.09 12.79
N ARG A 101 -4.83 15.56 12.30
CA ARG A 101 -4.63 15.18 10.90
C ARG A 101 -4.26 13.72 10.81
N PHE A 102 -4.57 13.10 9.67
CA PHE A 102 -4.32 11.68 9.47
C PHE A 102 -3.47 11.44 8.23
N VAL A 103 -2.55 10.47 8.32
CA VAL A 103 -1.80 9.97 7.18
C VAL A 103 -1.92 8.45 7.20
N LEU A 104 -2.56 7.90 6.18
CA LEU A 104 -2.88 6.48 6.10
C LEU A 104 -2.16 5.86 4.91
N ILE A 105 -1.60 4.68 5.10
CA ILE A 105 -1.01 3.89 4.01
C ILE A 105 -1.67 2.50 3.95
N GLY A 106 -1.99 2.02 2.75
CA GLY A 106 -2.60 0.71 2.54
C GLY A 106 -3.91 0.53 3.32
N ALA A 107 -4.76 1.57 3.35
CA ALA A 107 -5.99 1.56 4.14
C ALA A 107 -6.95 0.45 3.65
N PRO A 108 -7.44 -0.44 4.52
CA PRO A 108 -8.38 -1.49 4.13
C PRO A 108 -9.69 -0.92 3.58
N GLY A 109 -9.96 -1.17 2.30
CA GLY A 109 -11.11 -0.63 1.59
C GLY A 109 -11.11 0.90 1.57
N THR A 110 -10.17 1.49 0.83
CA THR A 110 -9.92 2.95 0.79
C THR A 110 -11.17 3.81 0.56
N SER A 111 -12.17 3.31 -0.19
CA SER A 111 -13.46 3.98 -0.37
C SER A 111 -14.25 4.20 0.92
N GLY A 112 -13.87 3.55 2.01
CA GLY A 112 -14.48 3.70 3.33
C GLY A 112 -13.77 4.70 4.24
N VAL A 113 -12.68 5.34 3.80
CA VAL A 113 -12.04 6.42 4.55
C VAL A 113 -12.95 7.66 4.47
N PRO A 114 -13.37 8.25 5.60
CA PRO A 114 -14.21 9.44 5.59
C PRO A 114 -13.52 10.62 4.90
N THR A 115 -14.24 11.29 4.00
CA THR A 115 -13.73 12.42 3.21
C THR A 115 -14.12 13.78 3.79
N ASP A 116 -14.96 13.83 4.82
CA ASP A 116 -15.57 15.05 5.36
C ASP A 116 -15.32 15.27 6.87
N LEU A 117 -14.60 14.35 7.54
CA LEU A 117 -14.37 14.43 8.98
C LEU A 117 -13.08 15.18 9.36
N TYR A 118 -11.93 14.74 8.86
CA TYR A 118 -10.60 15.28 9.20
C TYR A 118 -9.69 15.35 7.98
N SER A 119 -8.75 16.31 7.99
CA SER A 119 -7.70 16.39 6.97
C SER A 119 -6.91 15.07 6.94
N THR A 120 -6.94 14.40 5.79
CA THR A 120 -6.42 13.03 5.67
C THR A 120 -5.66 12.84 4.35
N ASP A 121 -4.44 12.35 4.41
CA ASP A 121 -3.71 11.86 3.23
C ASP A 121 -3.73 10.33 3.22
N VAL A 122 -4.16 9.71 2.12
CA VAL A 122 -4.25 8.25 1.99
C VAL A 122 -3.40 7.77 0.84
N TYR A 123 -2.31 7.04 1.11
CA TYR A 123 -1.47 6.43 0.09
C TYR A 123 -1.81 4.97 -0.12
N ASN A 124 -2.00 4.60 -1.38
CA ASN A 124 -2.31 3.25 -1.82
C ASN A 124 -1.23 2.80 -2.81
N TYR A 125 -1.04 1.49 -2.94
CA TYR A 125 -0.16 0.93 -3.95
C TYR A 125 -0.99 0.23 -5.03
N GLU A 126 -0.64 0.38 -6.29
CA GLU A 126 -1.36 -0.25 -7.39
C GLU A 126 -1.35 -1.79 -7.24
N TYR A 127 -2.50 -2.41 -7.46
CA TYR A 127 -2.76 -3.84 -7.25
C TYR A 127 -2.79 -4.32 -5.79
N ASP A 128 -2.64 -3.44 -4.80
CA ASP A 128 -2.82 -3.76 -3.39
C ASP A 128 -4.28 -4.23 -3.12
N PRO A 129 -4.52 -5.52 -2.79
CA PRO A 129 -5.86 -6.04 -2.52
C PRO A 129 -6.52 -5.47 -1.27
N VAL A 130 -5.74 -4.93 -0.34
CA VAL A 130 -6.23 -4.37 0.93
C VAL A 130 -6.92 -3.05 0.66
N SER A 131 -6.33 -2.20 -0.17
CA SER A 131 -6.89 -0.92 -0.57
C SER A 131 -7.90 -1.03 -1.71
N PHE A 132 -7.47 -1.57 -2.86
CA PHE A 132 -8.29 -1.70 -4.06
C PHE A 132 -8.24 -3.13 -4.61
N ARG A 133 -9.35 -3.85 -4.43
CA ARG A 133 -9.52 -5.20 -4.99
C ARG A 133 -10.16 -5.15 -6.38
N PRO A 134 -9.91 -6.16 -7.24
CA PRO A 134 -10.70 -6.36 -8.45
C PRO A 134 -12.20 -6.46 -8.12
N THR A 135 -13.04 -5.82 -8.93
CA THR A 135 -14.50 -5.77 -8.72
C THR A 135 -15.29 -6.50 -9.81
N TYR A 136 -14.63 -6.80 -10.93
CA TYR A 136 -15.17 -7.63 -12.00
C TYR A 136 -14.57 -9.04 -11.97
N PHE A 137 -15.36 -10.05 -12.34
CA PHE A 137 -14.90 -11.43 -12.38
C PHE A 137 -13.70 -11.57 -13.34
N ASN A 138 -12.53 -11.81 -12.78
CA ASN A 138 -11.30 -11.97 -13.53
C ASN A 138 -10.26 -12.75 -12.73
N PRO A 139 -10.15 -14.08 -12.94
CA PRO A 139 -9.22 -14.92 -12.19
C PRO A 139 -7.75 -14.50 -12.31
N LEU A 140 -7.37 -13.85 -13.41
CA LEU A 140 -6.02 -13.33 -13.60
C LEU A 140 -5.79 -12.08 -12.73
N ALA A 141 -6.79 -11.19 -12.65
CA ALA A 141 -6.74 -10.04 -11.74
C ALA A 141 -6.75 -10.47 -10.27
N ASP A 142 -7.54 -11.49 -9.92
CA ASP A 142 -7.56 -12.04 -8.56
C ASP A 142 -6.18 -12.60 -8.16
N LEU A 143 -5.54 -13.36 -9.06
CA LEU A 143 -4.19 -13.87 -8.83
C LEU A 143 -3.15 -12.74 -8.76
N ASN A 144 -3.26 -11.75 -9.64
CA ASN A 144 -2.36 -10.60 -9.62
C ASN A 144 -2.51 -9.80 -8.32
N SER A 145 -3.74 -9.56 -7.89
CA SER A 145 -4.05 -8.84 -6.65
C SER A 145 -3.58 -9.63 -5.42
N ALA A 146 -3.70 -10.96 -5.40
CA ALA A 146 -3.13 -11.78 -4.34
C ALA A 146 -1.60 -11.62 -4.23
N LEU A 147 -0.89 -11.54 -5.35
CA LEU A 147 0.54 -11.23 -5.37
C LEU A 147 0.82 -9.73 -5.12
N GLY A 148 -0.13 -8.85 -5.41
CA GLY A 148 -0.11 -7.43 -5.07
C GLY A 148 -0.12 -7.18 -3.55
N PHE A 149 -0.57 -8.14 -2.75
CA PHE A 149 -0.32 -8.11 -1.30
C PHE A 149 1.18 -8.09 -1.01
N ILE A 150 1.96 -8.95 -1.69
CA ILE A 150 3.41 -9.05 -1.49
C ILE A 150 4.13 -7.87 -2.15
N TYR A 151 3.84 -7.61 -3.43
CA TYR A 151 4.59 -6.64 -4.25
C TYR A 151 4.04 -5.20 -4.20
N GLY A 152 2.94 -4.96 -3.49
CA GLY A 152 2.32 -3.65 -3.35
C GLY A 152 2.03 -3.32 -1.89
N HIS A 153 1.09 -4.04 -1.27
CA HIS A 153 0.66 -3.76 0.11
C HIS A 153 1.82 -3.78 1.10
N SER A 154 2.66 -4.81 1.01
CA SER A 154 3.78 -4.99 1.93
C SER A 154 4.89 -3.97 1.72
N VAL A 155 5.06 -3.36 0.54
CA VAL A 155 6.26 -2.56 0.21
C VAL A 155 6.05 -1.05 0.31
N LEU A 156 4.98 -0.60 0.95
CA LEU A 156 4.68 0.82 1.09
C LEU A 156 5.77 1.60 1.85
N LEU A 157 6.49 0.99 2.78
CA LEU A 157 7.57 1.67 3.52
C LEU A 157 8.92 1.60 2.79
N SER A 158 9.03 0.77 1.77
CA SER A 158 10.19 0.63 0.90
C SER A 158 10.02 1.30 -0.48
N ALA A 159 8.88 1.96 -0.70
CA ALA A 159 8.71 2.88 -1.82
C ALA A 159 9.79 3.97 -1.80
N THR A 160 10.21 4.44 -2.97
CA THR A 160 11.18 5.54 -3.05
C THR A 160 10.50 6.89 -2.79
N PRO A 161 11.24 7.90 -2.30
CA PRO A 161 10.70 9.26 -2.20
C PRO A 161 10.16 9.78 -3.53
N GLU A 162 10.79 9.42 -4.65
CA GLU A 162 10.31 9.78 -5.99
C GLU A 162 8.97 9.11 -6.32
N GLN A 163 8.79 7.83 -6.00
CA GLN A 163 7.53 7.12 -6.22
C GLN A 163 6.39 7.77 -5.44
N VAL A 164 6.62 8.11 -4.16
CA VAL A 164 5.63 8.78 -3.32
C VAL A 164 5.34 10.19 -3.81
N ALA A 165 6.37 10.95 -4.21
CA ALA A 165 6.20 12.30 -4.77
C ALA A 165 5.51 12.31 -6.14
N SER A 166 5.63 11.23 -6.92
CA SER A 166 4.94 11.06 -8.20
C SER A 166 3.58 10.36 -8.10
N ALA A 167 3.12 10.07 -6.89
CA ALA A 167 1.85 9.38 -6.69
C ALA A 167 0.70 10.16 -7.33
N ILE A 168 -0.21 9.43 -7.97
CA ILE A 168 -1.35 10.02 -8.68
C ILE A 168 -2.43 10.31 -7.65
N GLU A 169 -2.82 11.57 -7.52
CA GLU A 169 -4.02 11.95 -6.77
C GLU A 169 -5.27 11.43 -7.53
N LEU A 170 -6.05 10.60 -6.85
CA LEU A 170 -7.28 10.00 -7.35
C LEU A 170 -8.46 10.91 -7.04
N PRO A 171 -9.46 11.00 -7.94
CA PRO A 171 -10.59 11.88 -7.76
C PRO A 171 -11.50 11.40 -6.61
N THR A 172 -12.05 12.36 -5.88
CA THR A 172 -13.14 12.18 -4.91
C THR A 172 -14.41 12.81 -5.45
N SER A 173 -15.56 12.30 -5.01
CA SER A 173 -16.87 12.79 -5.46
C SER A 173 -17.21 14.20 -4.98
N ASP A 174 -16.66 14.61 -3.83
CA ASP A 174 -16.77 15.97 -3.29
C ASP A 174 -15.52 16.80 -3.63
N PRO A 175 -15.66 17.95 -4.33
CA PRO A 175 -14.53 18.86 -4.58
C PRO A 175 -13.98 19.54 -3.32
N ASP A 176 -14.75 19.57 -2.23
CA ASP A 176 -14.35 20.14 -0.93
C ASP A 176 -13.88 19.05 0.05
N SER A 177 -13.55 17.84 -0.45
CA SER A 177 -13.03 16.72 0.34
C SER A 177 -11.85 17.15 1.23
N LEU A 178 -11.90 16.76 2.50
CA LEU A 178 -10.79 16.85 3.45
C LEU A 178 -9.78 15.70 3.29
N ALA A 179 -10.12 14.67 2.51
CA ALA A 179 -9.22 13.56 2.20
C ALA A 179 -8.61 13.69 0.81
N SER A 180 -7.29 13.56 0.74
CA SER A 180 -6.52 13.43 -0.50
C SER A 180 -6.09 11.97 -0.66
N ILE A 181 -6.52 11.32 -1.74
CA ILE A 181 -6.27 9.89 -1.96
C ILE A 181 -5.26 9.73 -3.08
N TYR A 182 -4.13 9.09 -2.80
CA TYR A 182 -3.01 8.93 -3.72
C TYR A 182 -2.79 7.47 -4.10
N MET A 183 -2.33 7.26 -5.33
CA MET A 183 -1.93 5.97 -5.88
C MET A 183 -0.46 5.99 -6.27
N ILE A 184 0.34 5.19 -5.58
CA ILE A 184 1.69 4.84 -5.99
C ILE A 184 1.58 3.77 -7.08
N THR A 185 2.04 4.10 -8.28
CA THR A 185 1.96 3.20 -9.44
C THR A 185 2.99 2.08 -9.35
N SER A 186 2.63 0.91 -9.85
CA SER A 186 3.51 -0.26 -9.82
C SER A 186 4.26 -0.44 -11.14
N ASP A 187 5.59 -0.32 -11.08
CA ASP A 187 6.48 -0.68 -12.20
C ASP A 187 6.44 -2.18 -12.50
N LEU A 188 6.09 -2.99 -11.50
CA LEU A 188 5.94 -4.43 -11.62
C LEU A 188 4.47 -4.80 -11.88
N LEU A 189 4.25 -5.83 -12.69
CA LEU A 189 3.00 -6.56 -12.70
C LEU A 189 3.14 -7.76 -11.76
N PRO A 190 2.48 -7.76 -10.57
CA PRO A 190 2.72 -8.74 -9.52
C PRO A 190 2.68 -10.21 -9.98
N VAL A 191 1.75 -10.56 -10.88
CA VAL A 191 1.62 -11.94 -11.39
C VAL A 191 2.81 -12.41 -12.22
N LEU A 192 3.55 -11.48 -12.83
CA LEU A 192 4.73 -11.79 -13.63
C LEU A 192 6.04 -11.58 -12.88
N ALA A 193 6.05 -10.84 -11.77
CA ALA A 193 7.26 -10.56 -10.98
C ALA A 193 8.10 -11.82 -10.65
N PRO A 194 7.51 -13.00 -10.33
CA PRO A 194 8.28 -14.23 -10.11
C PRO A 194 9.06 -14.74 -11.33
N LEU A 195 8.66 -14.40 -12.56
CA LEU A 195 9.39 -14.82 -13.77
C LEU A 195 10.81 -14.27 -13.79
N GLN A 196 11.01 -13.06 -13.25
CA GLN A 196 12.30 -12.37 -13.23
C GLN A 196 13.36 -13.12 -12.41
N LEU A 197 12.93 -14.04 -11.52
CA LEU A 197 13.85 -14.89 -10.74
C LEU A 197 14.57 -15.96 -11.58
N ILE A 198 14.15 -16.17 -12.84
CA ILE A 198 14.80 -17.11 -13.75
C ILE A 198 15.96 -16.36 -14.45
N PRO A 199 17.23 -16.75 -14.23
CA PRO A 199 18.35 -16.03 -14.81
C PRO A 199 18.28 -15.94 -16.34
N PHE A 200 18.58 -14.75 -16.87
CA PHE A 200 18.76 -14.44 -18.30
C PHE A 200 17.52 -14.53 -19.19
N ILE A 201 16.57 -15.40 -18.88
CA ILE A 201 15.33 -15.58 -19.66
C ILE A 201 14.10 -15.05 -18.92
N GLY A 202 14.18 -14.85 -17.60
CA GLY A 202 13.11 -14.32 -16.78
C GLY A 202 12.65 -12.93 -17.20
N GLN A 203 13.58 -11.97 -17.29
CA GLN A 203 13.27 -10.61 -17.73
C GLN A 203 12.73 -10.57 -19.18
N PRO A 204 13.33 -11.24 -20.18
CA PRO A 204 12.74 -11.31 -21.52
C PRO A 204 11.32 -11.89 -21.55
N LEU A 205 11.03 -12.91 -20.72
CA LEU A 205 9.68 -13.47 -20.62
C LEU A 205 8.73 -12.49 -19.94
N TYR A 206 9.16 -11.83 -18.87
CA TYR A 206 8.38 -10.78 -18.22
C TYR A 206 7.98 -9.71 -19.25
N GLU A 207 8.96 -9.14 -19.95
CA GLU A 207 8.78 -8.10 -20.97
C GLU A 207 7.89 -8.55 -22.14
N LEU A 208 7.95 -9.83 -22.52
CA LEU A 208 7.10 -10.38 -23.57
C LEU A 208 5.61 -10.39 -23.19
N TRP A 209 5.31 -10.78 -21.95
CA TRP A 209 3.95 -11.01 -21.49
C TRP A 209 3.31 -9.76 -20.87
N GLU A 210 4.12 -8.90 -20.25
CA GLU A 210 3.66 -7.81 -19.40
C GLU A 210 2.61 -6.90 -20.06
N PRO A 211 2.79 -6.38 -21.30
CA PRO A 211 1.86 -5.39 -21.82
C PRO A 211 0.45 -5.95 -22.02
N VAL A 212 0.36 -7.21 -22.48
CA VAL A 212 -0.93 -7.89 -22.67
C VAL A 212 -1.50 -8.33 -21.32
N THR A 213 -0.69 -8.90 -20.44
CA THR A 213 -1.15 -9.37 -19.13
C THR A 213 -1.65 -8.20 -18.28
N ARG A 214 -1.02 -7.03 -18.33
CA ARG A 214 -1.46 -5.83 -17.61
C ARG A 214 -2.86 -5.39 -18.05
N ILE A 215 -3.09 -5.28 -19.36
CA ILE A 215 -4.42 -4.97 -19.90
C ILE A 215 -5.46 -5.98 -19.40
N LEU A 216 -5.14 -7.27 -19.49
CA LEU A 216 -6.06 -8.33 -19.06
C LEU A 216 -6.31 -8.31 -17.55
N VAL A 217 -5.33 -7.97 -16.72
CA VAL A 217 -5.49 -7.76 -15.27
C VAL A 217 -6.38 -6.55 -14.99
N ASN A 218 -6.12 -5.42 -15.65
CA ASN A 218 -6.83 -4.16 -15.43
C ASN A 218 -8.34 -4.26 -15.75
N LEU A 219 -8.74 -5.18 -16.64
CA LEU A 219 -10.16 -5.47 -16.86
C LEU A 219 -10.89 -5.91 -15.58
N GLY A 220 -10.19 -6.53 -14.62
CA GLY A 220 -10.74 -6.86 -13.30
C GLY A 220 -11.08 -5.63 -12.45
N TYR A 221 -10.47 -4.49 -12.77
CA TYR A 221 -10.66 -3.19 -12.11
C TYR A 221 -11.60 -2.25 -12.88
N GLY A 222 -12.12 -2.67 -14.04
CA GLY A 222 -13.10 -1.88 -14.78
C GLY A 222 -12.56 -1.08 -15.97
N ASN A 223 -11.26 -1.14 -16.24
CA ASN A 223 -10.59 -0.36 -17.28
C ASN A 223 -9.49 -1.18 -17.98
N ILE A 224 -8.70 -0.57 -18.86
CA ILE A 224 -7.58 -1.26 -19.55
C ILE A 224 -6.20 -0.67 -19.21
N GLU A 225 -6.14 0.37 -18.40
CA GLU A 225 -4.97 1.24 -18.21
C GLU A 225 -4.30 1.05 -16.85
N HIS A 226 -5.07 0.87 -15.78
CA HIS A 226 -4.59 0.91 -14.40
C HIS A 226 -5.27 -0.09 -13.44
N GLY A 227 -4.55 -0.44 -12.37
CA GLY A 227 -4.93 -1.41 -11.33
C GLY A 227 -5.83 -0.90 -10.21
N TRP A 228 -6.76 0.01 -10.53
CA TRP A 228 -7.77 0.56 -9.60
C TRP A 228 -9.05 0.96 -10.35
N PRO A 229 -10.20 1.13 -9.67
CA PRO A 229 -11.46 1.52 -10.31
C PRO A 229 -11.40 2.89 -11.01
N PRO A 230 -12.09 3.09 -12.15
CA PRO A 230 -12.19 4.40 -12.78
C PRO A 230 -13.21 5.30 -12.06
N GLY A 231 -13.01 6.62 -12.17
CA GLY A 231 -13.89 7.62 -11.55
C GLY A 231 -13.57 7.83 -10.06
N ASP A 232 -14.52 8.42 -9.34
CA ASP A 232 -14.36 8.80 -7.94
C ASP A 232 -14.16 7.56 -7.05
N VAL A 233 -13.13 7.58 -6.20
CA VAL A 233 -12.68 6.39 -5.45
C VAL A 233 -13.26 6.27 -4.04
N ASP A 234 -13.99 7.29 -3.59
CA ASP A 234 -14.81 7.35 -2.37
C ASP A 234 -16.24 6.80 -2.59
N ALA A 235 -16.58 6.38 -3.82
CA ALA A 235 -17.84 5.77 -4.16
C ALA A 235 -17.73 4.25 -4.33
N ALA A 236 -18.87 3.55 -4.26
CA ALA A 236 -18.92 2.12 -4.56
C ALA A 236 -18.53 1.87 -6.02
N ALA A 237 -17.40 1.17 -6.22
CA ALA A 237 -16.93 0.80 -7.54
C ALA A 237 -17.93 -0.09 -8.30
N GLY A 238 -17.95 0.04 -9.63
CA GLY A 238 -18.70 -0.85 -10.52
C GLY A 238 -18.26 -2.31 -10.34
N SER A 239 -19.20 -3.25 -10.45
CA SER A 239 -18.94 -4.68 -10.31
C SER A 239 -19.78 -5.53 -11.27
N GLY A 240 -19.36 -6.76 -11.52
CA GLY A 240 -20.10 -7.69 -12.38
C GLY A 240 -19.23 -8.75 -13.05
N LEU A 241 -19.77 -9.40 -14.07
CA LEU A 241 -19.02 -10.40 -14.85
C LEU A 241 -18.01 -9.76 -15.81
N PHE A 242 -18.38 -8.64 -16.44
CA PHE A 242 -17.55 -7.95 -17.41
C PHE A 242 -17.63 -6.44 -17.18
N PRO A 243 -16.51 -5.71 -17.33
CA PRO A 243 -16.49 -4.26 -17.26
C PRO A 243 -17.08 -3.65 -18.52
N ASN A 244 -17.51 -2.38 -18.42
CA ASN A 244 -18.00 -1.62 -19.57
C ASN A 244 -16.82 -0.89 -20.25
N VAL A 245 -16.07 -1.61 -21.08
CA VAL A 245 -14.93 -1.08 -21.85
C VAL A 245 -15.24 -1.04 -23.35
N ASP A 246 -14.63 -0.10 -24.07
CA ASP A 246 -14.74 -0.07 -25.54
C ASP A 246 -13.97 -1.25 -26.15
N LEU A 247 -14.66 -2.10 -26.91
CA LEU A 247 -14.07 -3.30 -27.50
C LEU A 247 -13.06 -2.97 -28.62
N GLY A 248 -13.23 -1.85 -29.32
CA GLY A 248 -12.30 -1.39 -30.34
C GLY A 248 -10.98 -0.92 -29.72
N GLU A 249 -11.07 -0.15 -28.63
CA GLU A 249 -9.91 0.27 -27.83
C GLU A 249 -9.20 -0.94 -27.22
N LEU A 250 -9.95 -1.88 -26.63
CA LEU A 250 -9.39 -3.11 -26.07
C LEU A 250 -8.63 -3.93 -27.12
N VAL A 251 -9.22 -4.19 -28.29
CA VAL A 251 -8.55 -4.95 -29.36
C VAL A 251 -7.31 -4.21 -29.87
N THR A 252 -7.37 -2.89 -29.97
CA THR A 252 -6.23 -2.05 -30.37
C THR A 252 -5.12 -2.12 -29.34
N ALA A 253 -5.44 -1.97 -28.06
CA ALA A 253 -4.50 -2.04 -26.95
C ALA A 253 -3.83 -3.42 -26.87
N LEU A 254 -4.59 -4.51 -27.04
CA LEU A 254 -4.04 -5.87 -27.08
C LEU A 254 -3.10 -6.06 -28.28
N GLY A 255 -3.47 -5.57 -29.47
CA GLY A 255 -2.61 -5.63 -30.66
C GLY A 255 -1.29 -4.87 -30.47
N ASN A 256 -1.37 -3.66 -29.92
CA ASN A 256 -0.20 -2.85 -29.57
C ASN A 256 0.65 -3.53 -28.49
N GLY A 257 0.02 -4.10 -27.47
CA GLY A 257 0.67 -4.82 -26.38
C GLY A 257 1.47 -6.04 -26.87
N VAL A 258 0.94 -6.80 -27.84
CA VAL A 258 1.68 -7.91 -28.47
C VAL A 258 2.93 -7.40 -29.18
N GLN A 259 2.79 -6.33 -29.96
CA GLN A 259 3.93 -5.73 -30.67
C GLN A 259 4.98 -5.19 -29.69
N GLN A 260 4.53 -4.50 -28.64
CA GLN A 260 5.38 -3.93 -27.60
C GLN A 260 6.14 -5.03 -26.85
N GLY A 261 5.44 -6.09 -26.42
CA GLY A 261 6.06 -7.19 -25.68
C GLY A 261 7.13 -7.92 -26.49
N ILE A 262 6.88 -8.20 -27.78
CA ILE A 262 7.91 -8.76 -28.67
C ILE A 262 9.11 -7.82 -28.78
N SER A 263 8.87 -6.52 -28.96
CA SER A 263 9.94 -5.52 -29.06
C SER A 263 10.77 -5.45 -27.79
N ASN A 264 10.13 -5.38 -26.62
CA ASN A 264 10.82 -5.32 -25.32
C ASN A 264 11.61 -6.59 -25.04
N ALA A 265 11.02 -7.76 -25.31
CA ALA A 265 11.70 -9.03 -25.10
C ALA A 265 12.96 -9.17 -25.97
N ILE A 266 12.88 -8.77 -27.25
CA ILE A 266 14.06 -8.75 -28.14
C ILE A 266 15.09 -7.73 -27.65
N ALA A 267 14.67 -6.52 -27.27
CA ALA A 267 15.57 -5.50 -26.74
C ALA A 267 16.33 -6.01 -25.51
N THR A 268 15.63 -6.64 -24.58
CA THR A 268 16.20 -7.23 -23.36
C THR A 268 17.17 -8.38 -23.67
N LEU A 269 16.85 -9.25 -24.65
CA LEU A 269 17.77 -10.31 -25.07
C LEU A 269 19.04 -9.78 -25.73
N LEU A 270 18.99 -8.59 -26.34
CA LEU A 270 20.15 -7.97 -26.97
C LEU A 270 20.97 -7.10 -26.00
N ASP A 271 20.42 -6.80 -24.83
CA ASP A 271 21.08 -6.03 -23.78
C ASP A 271 22.13 -6.90 -23.04
N PRO A 272 23.42 -6.53 -23.06
CA PRO A 272 24.44 -7.22 -22.28
C PRO A 272 24.16 -7.27 -20.78
N ASP A 273 23.42 -6.29 -20.24
CA ASP A 273 23.12 -6.19 -18.81
C ASP A 273 22.15 -7.30 -18.35
N ASN A 274 21.29 -7.79 -19.24
CA ASN A 274 20.41 -8.94 -18.97
C ASN A 274 21.17 -10.23 -18.60
N TYR A 275 22.45 -10.32 -18.97
CA TYR A 275 23.32 -11.47 -18.70
C TYR A 275 24.20 -11.32 -17.46
N GLN A 276 24.02 -10.24 -16.68
CA GLN A 276 24.69 -10.07 -15.40
C GLN A 276 23.89 -10.71 -14.28
N ILE A 277 24.59 -11.32 -13.31
CA ILE A 277 23.95 -11.77 -12.07
C ILE A 277 23.87 -10.57 -11.14
N ILE A 278 22.66 -10.05 -10.96
CA ILE A 278 22.41 -8.92 -10.06
C ILE A 278 22.26 -9.39 -8.60
N PRO A 279 22.79 -8.64 -7.62
CA PRO A 279 22.55 -8.89 -6.21
C PRO A 279 21.06 -8.86 -5.86
N LEU A 280 20.65 -9.58 -4.80
CA LEU A 280 19.23 -9.62 -4.37
C LEU A 280 18.66 -8.22 -4.09
N ILE A 281 19.47 -7.34 -3.50
CA ILE A 281 19.12 -5.96 -3.14
C ILE A 281 18.92 -5.03 -4.35
N GLU A 282 19.41 -5.45 -5.53
CA GLU A 282 19.28 -4.73 -6.79
C GLU A 282 18.29 -5.45 -7.73
N HIS A 283 17.78 -6.63 -7.32
CA HIS A 283 16.90 -7.42 -8.15
C HIS A 283 15.53 -6.74 -8.27
N PRO A 284 14.99 -6.48 -9.48
CA PRO A 284 13.81 -5.65 -9.63
C PRO A 284 12.60 -6.17 -8.86
N SER A 285 12.39 -7.50 -8.83
CA SER A 285 11.31 -8.10 -8.05
C SER A 285 11.64 -8.42 -6.58
N LEU A 286 12.85 -8.18 -6.06
CA LEU A 286 13.18 -8.50 -4.66
C LEU A 286 13.66 -7.30 -3.85
N ALA A 287 14.20 -6.26 -4.48
CA ALA A 287 14.79 -5.10 -3.82
C ALA A 287 13.83 -4.46 -2.80
N GLY A 288 12.59 -4.16 -3.23
CA GLY A 288 11.56 -3.61 -2.34
C GLY A 288 11.24 -4.54 -1.17
N LEU A 289 11.03 -5.84 -1.43
CA LEU A 289 10.74 -6.82 -0.38
C LEU A 289 11.86 -6.95 0.66
N ILE A 290 13.11 -6.90 0.22
CA ILE A 290 14.28 -6.98 1.11
C ILE A 290 14.40 -5.71 1.93
N GLN A 291 14.26 -4.56 1.29
CA GLN A 291 14.28 -3.27 1.97
C GLN A 291 13.16 -3.18 3.01
N GLU A 292 11.95 -3.60 2.64
CA GLU A 292 10.81 -3.67 3.55
C GLU A 292 11.11 -4.56 4.74
N GLY A 293 11.56 -5.80 4.49
CA GLY A 293 11.91 -6.75 5.54
C GLY A 293 12.92 -6.15 6.52
N TYR A 294 13.88 -5.37 6.03
CA TYR A 294 14.86 -4.67 6.86
C TYR A 294 14.26 -3.51 7.69
N ILE A 295 13.34 -2.74 7.10
CA ILE A 295 12.64 -1.63 7.76
C ILE A 295 11.76 -2.14 8.89
N VAL A 296 10.96 -3.19 8.62
CA VAL A 296 10.01 -3.75 9.60
C VAL A 296 10.66 -4.71 10.59
N GLY A 297 11.95 -5.02 10.41
CA GLY A 297 12.72 -5.86 11.32
C GLY A 297 12.55 -7.37 11.11
N ALA A 298 11.94 -7.80 10.00
CA ALA A 298 11.93 -9.20 9.58
C ALA A 298 13.28 -9.66 8.99
N ILE A 299 14.16 -8.72 8.64
CA ILE A 299 15.52 -8.97 8.18
C ILE A 299 16.48 -8.10 8.99
N ASP A 300 17.52 -8.70 9.58
CA ASP A 300 18.45 -7.99 10.48
C ASP A 300 19.43 -7.05 9.76
N THR A 301 19.68 -7.30 8.47
CA THR A 301 20.70 -6.62 7.63
C THR A 301 20.11 -6.13 6.32
N PRO A 302 20.54 -4.97 5.79
CA PRO A 302 20.06 -4.49 4.49
C PRO A 302 20.63 -5.29 3.31
N THR A 303 21.61 -6.17 3.55
CA THR A 303 22.23 -7.02 2.52
C THR A 303 22.16 -8.50 2.91
N PRO A 304 20.96 -9.09 2.98
CA PRO A 304 20.80 -10.47 3.41
C PRO A 304 21.29 -11.46 2.36
N THR A 305 21.66 -12.65 2.82
CA THR A 305 21.74 -13.85 2.00
C THR A 305 20.34 -14.29 1.57
N LEU A 306 20.23 -15.14 0.54
CA LEU A 306 18.93 -15.69 0.10
C LEU A 306 18.22 -16.45 1.23
N SER A 307 18.97 -17.17 2.08
CA SER A 307 18.40 -17.87 3.23
C SER A 307 17.82 -16.92 4.26
N GLU A 308 18.51 -15.82 4.57
CA GLU A 308 18.01 -14.81 5.50
C GLU A 308 16.78 -14.10 4.93
N ALA A 309 16.78 -13.76 3.64
CA ALA A 309 15.61 -13.17 2.98
C ALA A 309 14.39 -14.12 3.00
N LEU A 310 14.60 -15.42 2.77
CA LEU A 310 13.51 -16.41 2.84
C LEU A 310 12.99 -16.59 4.27
N THR A 311 13.87 -16.60 5.27
CA THR A 311 13.46 -16.62 6.68
C THR A 311 12.64 -15.38 7.01
N GLY A 312 13.10 -14.19 6.63
CA GLY A 312 12.37 -12.94 6.87
C GLY A 312 10.98 -12.93 6.21
N LEU A 313 10.86 -13.47 5.00
CA LEU A 313 9.56 -13.63 4.34
C LEU A 313 8.62 -14.56 5.14
N VAL A 314 9.15 -15.65 5.70
CA VAL A 314 8.37 -16.56 6.56
C VAL A 314 7.95 -15.87 7.85
N GLU A 315 8.86 -15.13 8.50
CA GLU A 315 8.58 -14.38 9.72
C GLU A 315 7.51 -13.29 9.49
N PHE A 316 7.59 -12.56 8.36
CA PHE A 316 6.57 -11.62 7.94
C PHE A 316 5.18 -12.27 7.90
N PHE A 317 5.04 -13.42 7.25
CA PHE A 317 3.75 -14.13 7.18
C PHE A 317 3.31 -14.73 8.52
N GLN A 318 4.23 -15.10 9.41
CA GLN A 318 3.89 -15.57 10.76
C GLN A 318 3.18 -14.48 11.57
N GLY A 319 3.50 -13.20 11.34
CA GLY A 319 2.80 -12.06 11.95
C GLY A 319 1.29 -12.05 11.71
N PHE A 320 0.83 -12.64 10.59
CA PHE A 320 -0.59 -12.75 10.23
C PHE A 320 -1.29 -13.97 10.85
N THR A 321 -0.62 -14.71 11.73
CA THR A 321 -1.18 -15.89 12.40
C THR A 321 -1.40 -15.72 13.90
N ASP A 322 -0.93 -14.62 14.48
CA ASP A 322 -1.13 -14.34 15.90
C ASP A 322 -2.59 -13.98 16.20
N THR A 323 -3.26 -14.82 16.97
CA THR A 323 -4.65 -14.62 17.43
C THR A 323 -4.73 -14.30 18.92
N THR A 324 -3.63 -13.84 19.54
CA THR A 324 -3.60 -13.51 20.97
C THR A 324 -4.62 -12.42 21.30
N GLU A 325 -5.61 -12.75 22.14
CA GLU A 325 -6.60 -11.78 22.58
C GLU A 325 -6.05 -10.90 23.71
N TYR A 326 -6.41 -9.62 23.68
CA TYR A 326 -6.07 -8.65 24.70
C TYR A 326 -7.33 -8.26 25.49
N PRO A 327 -7.20 -7.91 26.79
CA PRO A 327 -8.34 -7.47 27.58
C PRO A 327 -9.03 -6.28 26.92
N MET A 328 -10.32 -6.42 26.65
CA MET A 328 -11.13 -5.34 26.09
C MET A 328 -11.18 -4.16 27.06
N PRO A 329 -11.18 -2.92 26.55
CA PRO A 329 -11.38 -1.75 27.38
C PRO A 329 -12.77 -1.80 28.03
N ASP A 330 -12.86 -1.34 29.28
CA ASP A 330 -14.10 -1.24 30.06
C ASP A 330 -15.09 -0.21 29.49
#